data_AF-U6KP55-F1
#
_entry.id   AF-U6KP55-F1
#
_cell.length_a   1.000
_cell.length_b   1.000
_cell.length_c   1.000
_cell.angle_alpha   90.00
_cell.angle_beta   90.00
_cell.angle_gamma   90.00
#
_symmetry.space_group_name_H-M   'P 1'
#
loop_
_entity.id
_entity.type
_entity.pdbx_description
1 polymer ?
#
loop_
_entity_poly.entity_id
_entity_poly.type
_entity_poly.pdbx_seq_one_letter_code
_entity_poly.pdbx_strand_id
1 'polypeptide(L)'
;MQQQSGNSLPAARVLNKFQENQFEKVERLLELREIYKSKVQKIKKKQNVAEDLKEINQEMGVNSEERLYLDACEAGLSVLQQVDSIIVRLINAGNALVRLRLMDLMRMKSIDTADVEAVLAEFAAHMDDEATGPKEEVERLISNFKEAMEEEEEEEEEEE
;
A
#
# COMPACT_ATOMS: atom_id res chain seq x y z
N MET A 1 -23.36 0.57 -29.90
CA MET A 1 -23.16 -0.37 -28.78
C MET A 1 -21.67 -0.44 -28.53
N GLN A 2 -21.17 0.36 -27.59
CA GLN A 2 -19.75 0.37 -27.27
C GLN A 2 -19.42 -0.80 -26.34
N GLN A 3 -18.30 -1.44 -26.66
CA GLN A 3 -17.74 -2.60 -25.99
C GLN A 3 -17.30 -2.20 -24.57
N GLN A 4 -17.95 -2.75 -23.54
CA GLN A 4 -17.37 -2.87 -22.21
C GLN A 4 -16.61 -4.20 -22.15
N SER A 5 -15.41 -4.20 -22.69
CA SER A 5 -14.42 -5.24 -22.48
C SER A 5 -13.72 -5.02 -21.14
N GLY A 6 -13.96 -5.90 -20.16
CA GLY A 6 -12.88 -6.24 -19.22
C GLY A 6 -13.18 -6.35 -17.73
N ASN A 7 -14.26 -5.78 -17.17
CA ASN A 7 -14.52 -5.97 -15.73
C ASN A 7 -15.38 -7.22 -15.51
N SER A 8 -14.75 -8.29 -15.00
CA SER A 8 -15.48 -9.46 -14.53
C SER A 8 -16.58 -9.01 -13.56
N LEU A 9 -17.79 -9.55 -13.73
CA LEU A 9 -18.96 -9.24 -12.88
C LEU A 9 -18.63 -9.23 -11.37
N PRO A 10 -17.74 -10.10 -10.85
CA PRO A 10 -17.27 -10.04 -9.46
C PRO A 10 -16.45 -8.79 -9.09
N ALA A 11 -15.47 -8.38 -9.92
CA ALA A 11 -14.62 -7.24 -9.63
C ALA A 11 -15.41 -5.92 -9.56
N ALA A 12 -16.35 -5.72 -10.49
CA ALA A 12 -17.24 -4.57 -10.49
C ALA A 12 -18.11 -4.50 -9.22
N ARG A 13 -18.58 -5.66 -8.72
CA ARG A 13 -19.35 -5.72 -7.46
C ARG A 13 -18.52 -5.32 -6.25
N VAL A 14 -17.25 -5.71 -6.21
CA VAL A 14 -16.33 -5.31 -5.14
C VAL A 14 -16.09 -3.80 -5.18
N LEU A 15 -15.84 -3.21 -6.36
CA LEU A 15 -15.66 -1.77 -6.49
C LEU A 15 -16.89 -0.97 -6.04
N ASN A 16 -18.10 -1.45 -6.38
CA ASN A 16 -19.33 -0.81 -5.91
C ASN A 16 -19.42 -0.76 -4.38
N LYS A 17 -18.87 -1.75 -3.66
CA LYS A 17 -18.84 -1.73 -2.18
C LYS A 17 -18.07 -0.53 -1.64
N PHE A 18 -17.02 -0.09 -2.33
CA PHE A 18 -16.22 1.08 -1.95
C PHE A 18 -16.91 2.41 -2.26
N GLN A 19 -17.97 2.42 -3.06
CA GLN A 19 -18.80 3.61 -3.33
C GLN A 19 -20.00 3.74 -2.39
N GLU A 20 -20.43 2.64 -1.75
CA GLU A 20 -21.57 2.64 -0.83
C GLU A 20 -21.35 3.60 0.35
N ASN A 21 -22.45 4.15 0.87
CA ASN A 21 -22.49 4.98 2.08
C ASN A 21 -21.47 6.13 2.04
N GLN A 22 -21.42 6.87 0.93
CA GLN A 22 -20.49 8.00 0.76
C GLN A 22 -19.02 7.60 0.94
N PHE A 23 -18.64 6.44 0.41
CA PHE A 23 -17.26 5.95 0.44
C PHE A 23 -16.74 5.61 1.85
N GLU A 24 -17.63 5.21 2.78
CA GLU A 24 -17.27 4.84 4.17
C GLU A 24 -16.11 3.83 4.25
N LYS A 25 -16.00 2.94 3.25
CA LYS A 25 -14.98 1.88 3.23
C LYS A 25 -13.62 2.42 2.81
N VAL A 26 -13.60 3.47 1.98
CA VAL A 26 -12.39 4.20 1.64
C VAL A 26 -11.88 4.95 2.88
N GLU A 27 -12.77 5.66 3.58
CA GLU A 27 -12.42 6.33 4.84
C GLU A 27 -11.88 5.33 5.88
N ARG A 28 -12.58 4.21 6.05
CA ARG A 28 -12.16 3.14 6.97
C ARG A 28 -10.82 2.52 6.57
N LEU A 29 -10.55 2.37 5.28
CA LEU A 29 -9.28 1.84 4.78
C LEU A 29 -8.12 2.76 5.17
N LEU A 30 -8.28 4.07 5.01
CA LEU A 30 -7.26 5.05 5.38
C LEU A 30 -7.06 5.16 6.90
N GLU A 31 -8.13 5.05 7.69
CA GLU A 31 -8.00 4.93 9.16
C GLU A 31 -7.19 3.70 9.57
N LEU A 32 -7.46 2.55 8.95
CA LEU A 32 -6.70 1.33 9.22
C LEU A 32 -5.22 1.53 8.86
N ARG A 33 -4.94 2.18 7.74
CA ARG A 33 -3.58 2.52 7.33
C ARG A 33 -2.86 3.30 8.42
N GLU A 34 -3.44 4.39 8.91
CA GLU A 34 -2.86 5.23 9.96
C GLU A 34 -2.57 4.42 11.25
N ILE A 35 -3.53 3.59 11.68
CA ILE A 35 -3.39 2.74 12.87
C ILE A 35 -2.21 1.79 12.73
N TYR A 36 -2.13 1.06 11.62
CA TYR A 36 -1.07 0.06 11.41
C TYR A 36 0.27 0.71 11.11
N LYS A 37 0.30 1.84 10.41
CA LYS A 37 1.53 2.60 10.20
C LYS A 37 2.15 3.03 11.52
N SER A 38 1.36 3.58 12.42
CA SER A 38 1.82 3.97 13.77
C SER A 38 2.35 2.78 14.56
N LYS A 39 1.69 1.62 14.48
CA LYS A 39 2.14 0.39 15.14
C LYS A 39 3.49 -0.10 14.60
N VAL A 40 3.60 -0.22 13.28
CA VAL A 40 4.82 -0.70 12.60
C VAL A 40 5.99 0.23 12.87
N GLN A 41 5.80 1.56 12.79
CA GLN A 41 6.86 2.53 13.09
C GLN A 41 7.38 2.40 14.52
N LYS A 42 6.52 2.13 15.52
CA LYS A 42 6.95 1.92 16.90
C LYS A 42 7.81 0.67 17.05
N ILE A 43 7.51 -0.38 16.30
CA ILE A 43 8.25 -1.65 16.35
C ILE A 43 9.58 -1.54 15.62
N LYS A 44 9.59 -0.99 14.39
CA LYS A 44 10.83 -0.71 13.64
C LYS A 44 11.78 0.20 14.43
N LYS A 45 11.26 1.21 15.14
CA LYS A 45 12.07 2.05 16.05
C LYS A 45 12.68 1.26 17.21
N LYS A 46 11.94 0.34 17.83
CA LYS A 46 12.48 -0.51 18.91
C LYS A 46 13.56 -1.47 18.40
N GLN A 47 13.34 -2.06 17.22
CA GLN A 47 14.30 -2.95 16.57
C GLN A 47 15.61 -2.24 16.23
N ASN A 48 15.56 -0.99 15.77
CA ASN A 48 16.75 -0.20 15.47
C ASN A 48 17.62 0.13 16.70
N VAL A 49 17.03 0.15 17.90
CA VAL A 49 17.75 0.43 19.16
C VAL A 49 18.37 -0.83 19.76
N ALA A 50 17.95 -2.01 19.32
CA ALA A 50 18.41 -3.30 19.84
C ALA A 50 19.67 -3.79 19.09
N GLU A 51 20.78 -3.04 19.20
CA GLU A 51 22.07 -3.41 18.58
C GLU A 51 22.59 -4.77 19.06
N ASP A 52 22.41 -5.11 20.34
CA ASP A 52 22.88 -6.35 20.96
C ASP A 52 22.29 -7.64 20.33
N LEU A 53 21.09 -7.56 19.73
CA LEU A 53 20.43 -8.69 19.07
C LEU A 53 21.00 -8.97 17.67
N LYS A 54 21.67 -7.99 17.04
CA LYS A 54 22.29 -8.18 15.72
C LYS A 54 23.54 -9.04 15.79
N GLU A 55 24.36 -8.85 16.82
CA GLU A 55 25.59 -9.64 17.02
C GLU A 55 25.27 -11.13 17.26
N ILE A 56 24.28 -11.42 18.12
CA ILE A 56 23.85 -12.80 18.41
C ILE A 56 23.28 -13.50 17.16
N ASN A 57 22.50 -12.80 16.33
CA ASN A 57 21.93 -13.37 15.11
C ASN A 57 23.00 -13.63 14.03
N GLN A 58 24.02 -12.77 13.93
CA GLN A 58 25.17 -12.99 13.04
C GLN A 58 25.97 -14.24 13.43
N GLU A 59 26.18 -14.46 14.73
CA GLU A 59 26.87 -15.66 15.22
C GLU A 59 26.11 -16.97 14.92
N MET A 60 24.78 -16.91 14.84
CA MET A 60 23.93 -18.07 14.50
C MET A 60 23.73 -18.29 12.99
N GLY A 61 24.30 -17.44 12.12
CA GLY A 61 24.12 -17.52 10.67
C GLY A 61 22.69 -17.25 10.19
N VAL A 62 21.87 -16.60 11.02
CA VAL A 62 20.49 -16.23 10.69
C VAL A 62 20.51 -14.90 9.95
N ASN A 63 19.76 -14.79 8.84
CA ASN A 63 19.57 -13.51 8.17
C ASN A 63 18.81 -12.54 9.10
N SER A 64 19.56 -11.66 9.75
CA SER A 64 19.00 -10.72 10.73
C SER A 64 17.94 -9.79 10.13
N GLU A 65 18.06 -9.45 8.85
CA GLU A 65 17.09 -8.57 8.17
C GLU A 65 15.75 -9.27 7.95
N GLU A 66 15.81 -10.50 7.44
CA GLU A 66 14.63 -11.36 7.26
C GLU A 66 13.90 -11.59 8.59
N ARG A 67 14.65 -11.81 9.68
CA ARG A 67 14.04 -11.96 11.00
C ARG A 67 13.32 -10.69 11.46
N LEU A 68 13.94 -9.53 11.28
CA LEU A 68 13.34 -8.24 11.64
C LEU A 68 12.07 -7.98 10.83
N TYR A 69 12.06 -8.35 9.55
CA TYR A 69 10.89 -8.26 8.68
C TYR A 69 9.76 -9.18 9.14
N LEU A 70 10.06 -10.43 9.51
CA LEU A 70 9.07 -11.38 10.05
C LEU A 70 8.48 -10.88 11.37
N ASP A 71 9.30 -10.41 12.29
CA ASP A 71 8.85 -9.82 13.55
C ASP A 71 7.95 -8.58 13.30
N ALA A 72 8.28 -7.75 12.29
CA ALA A 72 7.44 -6.63 11.88
C ALA A 72 6.12 -7.09 11.25
N CYS A 73 6.14 -8.18 10.47
CA CYS A 73 4.94 -8.82 9.92
C CYS A 73 3.99 -9.29 11.02
N GLU A 74 4.51 -9.94 12.06
CA GLU A 74 3.74 -10.35 13.25
C GLU A 74 3.16 -9.14 14.00
N ALA A 75 3.88 -8.02 14.00
CA ALA A 75 3.42 -6.79 14.62
C ALA A 75 2.44 -5.96 13.79
N GLY A 76 2.08 -6.42 12.58
CA GLY A 76 1.05 -5.81 11.74
C GLY A 76 1.57 -5.12 10.47
N LEU A 77 2.83 -5.30 10.07
CA LEU A 77 3.33 -4.86 8.76
C LEU A 77 2.57 -5.54 7.63
N SER A 78 2.27 -6.84 7.75
CA SER A 78 1.47 -7.57 6.77
C SER A 78 0.10 -6.93 6.54
N VAL A 79 -0.56 -6.47 7.61
CA VAL A 79 -1.85 -5.76 7.49
C VAL A 79 -1.68 -4.41 6.81
N LEU A 80 -0.62 -3.66 7.14
CA LEU A 80 -0.32 -2.40 6.48
C LEU A 80 -0.08 -2.60 4.97
N GLN A 81 0.71 -3.61 4.59
CA GLN A 81 0.99 -3.96 3.19
C GLN A 81 -0.30 -4.33 2.42
N GLN A 82 -1.22 -5.07 3.05
CA GLN A 82 -2.50 -5.40 2.42
C GLN A 82 -3.39 -4.16 2.26
N VAL A 83 -3.42 -3.26 3.25
CA VAL A 83 -4.15 -2.00 3.17
C VAL A 83 -3.60 -1.14 2.03
N ASP A 84 -2.28 -0.94 1.98
CA ASP A 84 -1.61 -0.17 0.93
C ASP A 84 -1.81 -0.82 -0.45
N SER A 85 -1.82 -2.15 -0.54
CA SER A 85 -2.11 -2.86 -1.78
C SER A 85 -3.53 -2.59 -2.27
N ILE A 86 -4.51 -2.54 -1.36
CA ILE A 86 -5.89 -2.20 -1.71
C ILE A 86 -5.97 -0.74 -2.20
N ILE A 87 -5.32 0.21 -1.53
CA ILE A 87 -5.28 1.62 -1.93
C ILE A 87 -4.78 1.75 -3.37
N VAL A 88 -3.61 1.20 -3.66
CA VAL A 88 -3.00 1.24 -4.99
C VAL A 88 -3.90 0.55 -6.03
N ARG A 89 -4.50 -0.60 -5.70
CA ARG A 89 -5.44 -1.30 -6.60
C ARG A 89 -6.70 -0.48 -6.90
N LEU A 90 -7.22 0.29 -5.93
CA LEU A 90 -8.41 1.12 -6.13
C LEU A 90 -8.12 2.29 -7.08
N ILE A 91 -6.96 2.95 -6.96
CA ILE A 91 -6.50 3.98 -7.91
C ILE A 91 -6.40 3.38 -9.32
N ASN A 92 -5.83 2.18 -9.42
CA ASN A 92 -5.64 1.45 -10.68
C ASN A 92 -6.91 0.78 -11.24
N ALA A 93 -8.04 0.83 -10.54
CA ALA A 93 -9.24 0.08 -10.92
C ALA A 93 -10.03 0.70 -12.09
N GLY A 94 -9.60 1.86 -12.59
CA GLY A 94 -10.27 2.58 -13.68
C GLY A 94 -11.63 3.19 -13.28
N ASN A 95 -11.87 3.37 -11.97
CA ASN A 95 -13.09 3.99 -11.46
C ASN A 95 -12.80 5.41 -10.97
N ALA A 96 -13.06 6.40 -11.83
CA ALA A 96 -12.71 7.81 -11.57
C ALA A 96 -13.30 8.35 -10.25
N LEU A 97 -14.55 7.98 -9.92
CA LEU A 97 -15.19 8.45 -8.68
C LEU A 97 -14.50 7.93 -7.42
N VAL A 98 -14.09 6.66 -7.42
CA VAL A 98 -13.35 6.08 -6.29
C VAL A 98 -11.93 6.64 -6.23
N ARG A 99 -11.27 6.81 -7.39
CA ARG A 99 -9.93 7.40 -7.49
C ARG A 99 -9.89 8.80 -6.88
N LEU A 100 -10.70 9.72 -7.42
CA LEU A 100 -10.76 11.12 -6.96
C LEU A 100 -11.06 11.20 -5.46
N ARG A 101 -12.09 10.47 -4.99
CA ARG A 101 -12.44 10.50 -3.56
C ARG A 101 -11.34 9.94 -2.66
N LEU A 102 -10.62 8.91 -3.10
CA LEU A 102 -9.51 8.34 -2.36
C LEU A 102 -8.34 9.34 -2.28
N MET A 103 -7.99 9.98 -3.39
CA MET A 103 -6.95 11.02 -3.45
C MET A 103 -7.29 12.23 -2.56
N ASP A 104 -8.53 12.74 -2.63
CA ASP A 104 -9.03 13.79 -1.74
C ASP A 104 -8.83 13.43 -0.26
N LEU A 105 -9.25 12.21 0.13
CA LEU A 105 -9.16 11.77 1.51
C LEU A 105 -7.71 11.55 1.96
N MET A 106 -6.83 11.09 1.07
CA MET A 106 -5.40 10.96 1.35
C MET A 106 -4.77 12.33 1.62
N ARG A 107 -5.11 13.33 0.81
CA ARG A 107 -4.68 14.73 0.97
C ARG A 107 -5.18 15.33 2.28
N MET A 108 -6.48 15.20 2.56
CA MET A 108 -7.10 15.68 3.81
C MET A 108 -6.46 15.08 5.06
N LYS A 109 -6.00 13.83 4.97
CA LYS A 109 -5.33 13.10 6.06
C LYS A 109 -3.81 13.27 6.07
N SER A 110 -3.26 14.03 5.12
CA SER A 110 -1.81 14.22 4.93
C SER A 110 -1.06 12.88 4.83
N ILE A 111 -1.63 11.94 4.08
CA ILE A 111 -1.00 10.64 3.82
C ILE A 111 0.11 10.84 2.79
N ASP A 112 1.33 10.53 3.21
CA ASP A 112 2.51 10.50 2.34
C ASP A 112 2.41 9.35 1.33
N THR A 113 2.36 9.68 0.05
CA THR A 113 2.26 8.74 -1.07
C THR A 113 3.55 7.96 -1.26
N ALA A 114 4.72 8.60 -1.08
CA ALA A 114 6.02 7.94 -1.13
C ALA A 114 6.15 6.89 -0.01
N ASP A 115 5.48 7.10 1.12
CA ASP A 115 5.42 6.12 2.20
C ASP A 115 4.59 4.88 1.83
N VAL A 116 3.50 5.04 1.06
CA VAL A 116 2.72 3.92 0.50
C VAL A 116 3.59 3.11 -0.47
N GLU A 117 4.28 3.81 -1.37
CA GLU A 117 5.21 3.20 -2.34
C GLU A 117 6.31 2.42 -1.64
N ALA A 118 6.94 3.00 -0.62
CA ALA A 118 8.03 2.35 0.11
C ALA A 118 7.58 1.07 0.82
N VAL A 119 6.38 1.05 1.41
CA VAL A 119 5.84 -0.16 2.06
C VAL A 119 5.59 -1.27 1.03
N LEU A 120 5.06 -0.94 -0.14
CA LEU A 120 4.78 -1.93 -1.19
C LEU A 120 6.03 -2.38 -1.93
N ALA A 121 7.03 -1.51 -2.09
CA ALA A 121 8.34 -1.87 -2.61
C ALA A 121 9.07 -2.84 -1.66
N GLU A 122 9.02 -2.58 -0.34
CA GLU A 122 9.52 -3.52 0.68
C GLU A 122 8.78 -4.85 0.61
N PHE A 123 7.45 -4.83 0.43
CA PHE A 123 6.65 -6.04 0.26
C PHE A 123 7.07 -6.84 -0.99
N ALA A 124 7.21 -6.19 -2.15
CA ALA A 124 7.63 -6.83 -3.39
C ALA A 124 9.06 -7.40 -3.32
N ALA A 125 9.96 -6.72 -2.60
CA ALA A 125 11.33 -7.18 -2.37
C ALA A 125 11.42 -8.46 -1.52
N HIS A 126 10.44 -8.68 -0.63
CA HIS A 126 10.36 -9.86 0.24
C HIS A 126 9.46 -10.97 -0.32
N MET A 127 8.97 -10.86 -1.56
CA MET A 127 8.27 -11.96 -2.23
C MET A 127 9.26 -13.03 -2.69
N ASP A 128 8.85 -14.29 -2.62
CA ASP A 128 9.65 -15.42 -3.10
C ASP A 128 10.03 -15.25 -4.57
N ASP A 129 11.24 -15.69 -4.96
CA ASP A 129 11.72 -15.60 -6.35
C ASP A 129 10.79 -16.31 -7.36
N GLU A 130 10.08 -17.34 -6.90
CA GLU A 130 9.08 -18.09 -7.68
C GLU A 130 7.78 -17.29 -7.91
N ALA A 131 7.54 -16.21 -7.15
CA ALA A 131 6.38 -15.34 -7.25
C ALA A 131 6.59 -14.16 -8.23
N THR A 132 7.32 -14.39 -9.34
CA THR A 132 7.67 -13.36 -10.33
C THR A 132 6.44 -12.63 -10.87
N GLY A 133 5.37 -13.35 -11.23
CA GLY A 133 4.15 -12.74 -11.77
C GLY A 133 3.45 -11.78 -10.78
N PRO A 134 3.12 -12.24 -9.55
CA PRO A 134 2.59 -11.35 -8.51
C PRO A 134 3.49 -10.16 -8.18
N LYS A 135 4.82 -10.36 -8.16
CA LYS A 135 5.79 -9.29 -7.91
C LYS A 135 5.74 -8.21 -8.99
N GLU A 136 5.81 -8.60 -10.26
CA GLU A 136 5.68 -7.70 -11.41
C GLU A 136 4.33 -6.96 -11.40
N GLU A 137 3.24 -7.63 -10.98
CA GLU A 137 1.94 -6.98 -10.85
C GLU A 137 1.96 -5.87 -9.81
N VAL A 138 2.54 -6.12 -8.63
CA VAL A 138 2.66 -5.13 -7.55
C VAL A 138 3.54 -3.96 -8.00
N GLU A 139 4.69 -4.23 -8.60
CA GLU A 139 5.60 -3.19 -9.11
C GLU A 139 4.94 -2.31 -10.17
N ARG A 140 4.20 -2.91 -11.11
CA ARG A 140 3.43 -2.15 -12.12
C ARG A 140 2.34 -1.30 -11.46
N LEU A 141 1.63 -1.85 -10.49
CA LEU A 141 0.59 -1.13 -9.76
C LEU A 141 1.16 0.08 -9.00
N ILE A 142 2.34 -0.05 -8.40
CA ILE A 142 3.08 1.05 -7.75
C ILE A 142 3.45 2.12 -8.78
N SER A 143 4.01 1.74 -9.93
CA SER A 143 4.39 2.69 -11.00
C SER A 143 3.19 3.53 -11.45
N ASN A 144 2.08 2.86 -11.78
CA ASN A 144 0.86 3.54 -12.19
C ASN A 144 0.27 4.43 -11.08
N PHE A 145 0.40 4.01 -9.81
CA PHE A 145 -0.06 4.83 -8.68
C PHE A 145 0.75 6.10 -8.57
N LYS A 146 2.08 6.00 -8.70
CA LYS A 146 2.98 7.14 -8.68
C LYS A 146 2.65 8.14 -9.79
N GLU A 147 2.54 7.66 -11.03
CA GLU A 147 2.13 8.46 -12.18
C GLU A 147 0.79 9.16 -11.92
N ALA A 148 -0.19 8.43 -11.39
CA ALA A 148 -1.51 8.98 -11.08
C ALA A 148 -1.51 10.04 -9.98
N MET A 149 -0.56 9.99 -9.03
CA MET A 149 -0.38 11.02 -8.00
C MET A 149 0.35 12.25 -8.56
N GLU A 150 1.36 12.06 -9.41
CA GLU A 150 2.09 13.15 -10.08
C GLU A 150 1.16 13.94 -11.02
N GLU A 151 0.32 13.25 -11.81
CA GLU A 151 -0.68 13.90 -12.69
C GLU A 151 -1.64 14.81 -11.91
N GLU A 152 -2.12 14.39 -10.73
CA GLU A 152 -3.03 15.24 -9.93
C GLU A 152 -2.33 16.43 -9.29
N GLU A 153 -1.03 16.34 -8.99
CA GLU A 153 -0.26 17.48 -8.48
C GLU A 153 -0.04 18.53 -9.59
N GLU A 154 0.26 18.09 -10.82
CA GLU A 154 0.43 18.99 -11.98
C GLU A 154 -0.88 19.70 -12.37
N GLU A 155 -2.02 19.00 -12.37
CA GLU A 155 -3.32 19.60 -12.67
C GLU A 155 -3.71 20.72 -11.69
N GLU A 156 -3.32 20.61 -10.41
CA GLU A 156 -3.59 21.65 -9.43
C GLU A 156 -2.69 22.88 -9.59
N GLU A 157 -1.41 22.70 -9.95
CA GLU A 157 -0.49 23.81 -10.20
C GLU A 157 -0.90 24.64 -11.43
N GLU A 158 -1.60 24.03 -12.40
CA GLU A 158 -2.12 24.74 -13.57
C GLU A 158 -3.41 25.53 -13.29
N GLU A 159 -4.13 25.24 -12.21
CA GLU A 159 -5.38 25.89 -11.83
C GLU A 159 -5.21 27.09 -10.86
N GLU A 160 -4.02 27.28 -10.26
CA GLU A 160 -3.66 28.41 -9.37
C GLU A 160 -3.05 29.62 -10.10
#